data_AF-A0A1F9ARS0-F1
#
_entry.id   AF-A0A1F9ARS0-F1
#
_cell.length_a   1.000
_cell.length_b   1.000
_cell.length_c   1.000
_cell.angle_alpha   90.00
_cell.angle_beta   90.00
_cell.angle_gamma   90.00
#
_symmetry.space_group_name_H-M   'P 1'
#
loop_
_entity.id
_entity.type
_entity.pdbx_description
1 polymer ?
#
loop_
_entity_poly.entity_id
_entity_poly.type
_entity_poly.pdbx_seq_one_letter_code
_entity_poly.pdbx_strand_id
1 'polypeptide(L)'
;MIVGVILVIAVNIIVLSIAAKSPHRFYGLKTPALYIITPFQSMVSRIIVFMKGIWNNYFFLVSVSRENSDLSRALEKALEKNRHLAEIELSNARLRELLKLQETRDFKLLAAEVIGKGHSPWYRSIIIDKGTANGVEKGLPIIIPGGIVGQVVETTRRYSKILLITDQNSAVDAIVQRTRARGIIEGEPGGGFVFKYVLRKEDIKAGDTVVSSGMDGVYPKGLSIGWVSGVIKPISGIFQEVSVLPLVDFNTLEEVIIILNPPKREFVSRR
;
A
#
# COMPACT_ATOMS: atom_id res chain seq x y z
N MET A 1 30.82 14.72 39.69
CA MET A 1 31.58 14.10 38.57
C MET A 1 32.50 15.11 37.87
N ILE A 2 32.00 16.29 37.45
CA ILE A 2 32.81 17.40 36.91
C ILE A 2 33.96 17.78 37.86
N VAL A 3 33.69 17.82 39.17
CA VAL A 3 34.69 18.08 40.22
C VAL A 3 35.83 17.05 40.22
N GLY A 4 35.53 15.77 39.94
CA GLY A 4 36.55 14.71 39.91
C GLY A 4 37.48 14.81 38.69
N VAL A 5 36.94 15.20 37.53
CA VAL A 5 37.73 15.43 36.30
C VAL A 5 38.64 16.66 36.47
N ILE A 6 38.12 17.73 37.09
CA ILE A 6 38.89 18.94 37.38
C ILE A 6 40.04 18.64 38.35
N LEU A 7 39.79 17.86 39.41
CA LEU A 7 40.79 17.51 40.41
C LEU A 7 41.92 16.69 39.80
N VAL A 8 41.59 15.80 38.87
CA VAL A 8 42.54 14.97 38.13
C VAL A 8 43.41 15.79 37.15
N ILE A 9 42.81 16.72 36.41
CA ILE A 9 43.56 17.63 35.52
C ILE A 9 44.48 18.53 36.35
N ALA A 10 44.00 19.03 37.50
CA ALA A 10 44.80 19.85 38.41
C ALA A 10 46.02 19.08 38.95
N VAL A 11 45.86 17.82 39.37
CA VAL A 11 46.97 16.98 39.82
C VAL A 11 48.01 16.77 38.71
N ASN A 12 47.57 16.59 37.46
CA ASN A 12 48.47 16.40 36.33
C ASN A 12 49.30 17.68 36.04
N ILE A 13 48.64 18.85 36.05
CA ILE A 13 49.30 20.15 35.87
C ILE A 13 50.30 20.42 37.00
N ILE A 14 49.97 20.05 38.24
CA ILE A 14 50.87 20.21 39.39
C ILE A 14 52.11 19.33 39.23
N VAL A 15 51.94 18.06 38.82
CA VAL A 15 53.07 17.15 38.56
C VAL A 15 53.96 17.66 37.43
N LEU A 16 53.38 18.21 36.35
CA LEU A 16 54.13 18.80 35.24
C LEU A 16 54.87 20.08 35.66
N SER A 17 54.25 20.90 36.50
CA SER A 17 54.81 22.15 37.01
C SER A 17 56.00 21.91 37.93
N ILE A 18 55.92 20.89 38.79
CA ILE A 18 57.02 20.47 39.67
C ILE A 18 58.18 19.91 38.83
N ALA A 19 57.89 19.11 37.80
CA ALA A 19 58.92 18.59 36.89
C ALA A 19 59.62 19.70 36.08
N ALA A 20 58.91 20.77 35.69
CA ALA A 20 59.46 21.88 34.92
C ALA A 20 60.39 22.81 35.76
N LYS A 21 60.18 22.89 37.08
CA LYS A 21 60.95 23.78 37.98
C LYS A 21 62.31 23.25 38.42
N SER A 22 62.72 22.03 38.05
CA SER A 22 64.01 21.44 38.49
C SER A 22 64.73 20.71 37.34
N PRO A 23 65.33 21.43 36.38
CA PRO A 23 65.81 20.82 35.13
C PRO A 23 67.15 20.08 35.24
N HIS A 24 67.88 20.12 36.37
CA HIS A 24 69.31 19.74 36.43
C HIS A 24 69.68 18.61 37.41
N ARG A 25 68.73 17.78 37.88
CA ARG A 25 69.05 16.63 38.76
C ARG A 25 68.55 15.26 38.31
N PHE A 26 67.98 15.15 37.11
CA PHE A 26 67.28 13.92 36.67
C PHE A 26 67.69 13.51 35.24
N TYR A 27 68.99 13.26 35.00
CA TYR A 27 69.47 12.65 33.74
C TYR A 27 69.45 11.10 33.74
N GLY A 28 69.13 10.47 34.88
CA GLY A 28 69.09 9.00 35.04
C GLY A 28 67.70 8.38 35.29
N LEU A 29 66.64 9.18 35.28
CA LEU A 29 65.27 8.74 35.60
C LEU A 29 64.34 8.98 34.41
N LYS A 30 64.62 8.30 33.29
CA LYS A 30 63.63 8.13 32.21
C LYS A 30 62.51 7.14 32.59
N THR A 31 62.53 6.57 33.78
CA THR A 31 61.72 5.41 34.18
C THR A 31 60.60 5.61 35.22
N PRO A 32 60.55 6.64 36.12
CA PRO A 32 59.40 6.79 37.02
C PRO A 32 58.24 7.58 36.40
N ALA A 33 58.53 8.47 35.43
CA ALA A 33 57.50 9.22 34.71
C ALA A 33 56.57 8.29 33.91
N LEU A 34 57.13 7.22 33.33
CA LEU A 34 56.38 6.20 32.59
C LEU A 34 55.52 5.29 33.48
N TYR A 35 55.86 5.14 34.77
CA TYR A 35 55.13 4.29 35.71
C TYR A 35 53.89 4.96 36.30
N ILE A 36 53.86 6.30 36.34
CA ILE A 36 52.72 7.08 36.83
C ILE A 36 51.72 7.39 35.70
N ILE A 37 52.20 7.53 34.46
CA ILE A 37 51.37 7.90 33.29
C ILE A 37 50.56 6.72 32.72
N THR A 38 51.09 5.51 32.78
CA THR A 38 50.48 4.30 32.19
C THR A 38 49.17 3.84 32.85
N PRO A 39 49.01 3.79 34.19
CA PRO A 39 47.71 3.44 34.78
C PRO A 39 46.65 4.53 34.52
N PHE A 40 47.07 5.79 34.33
CA PHE A 40 46.18 6.93 34.15
C PHE A 40 45.45 6.92 32.79
N GLN A 41 46.12 6.48 31.73
CA GLN A 41 45.51 6.30 30.41
C GLN A 41 44.33 5.31 30.44
N SER A 42 44.45 4.25 31.25
CA SER A 42 43.39 3.25 31.42
C SER A 42 42.20 3.74 32.25
N MET A 43 42.42 4.73 33.13
CA MET A 43 41.39 5.30 33.99
C MET A 43 40.53 6.31 33.22
N VAL A 44 41.17 7.15 32.40
CA VAL A 44 40.49 8.11 31.52
C VAL A 44 39.68 7.38 30.45
N SER A 45 40.22 6.32 29.84
CA SER A 45 39.50 5.54 28.84
C SER A 45 38.28 4.81 29.43
N ARG A 46 38.38 4.29 30.66
CA ARG A 46 37.22 3.71 31.38
C ARG A 46 36.14 4.73 31.68
N ILE A 47 36.49 5.96 32.09
CA ILE A 47 35.52 7.03 32.35
C ILE A 47 34.85 7.48 31.04
N ILE A 48 35.60 7.58 29.93
CA ILE A 48 35.06 7.94 28.62
C ILE A 48 34.12 6.86 28.07
N VAL A 49 34.48 5.58 28.21
CA VAL A 49 33.64 4.45 27.77
C VAL A 49 32.38 4.33 28.64
N PHE A 50 32.49 4.53 29.95
CA PHE A 50 31.35 4.57 30.87
C PHE A 50 30.40 5.74 30.57
N MET A 51 30.94 6.93 30.28
CA MET A 51 30.15 8.09 29.85
C MET A 51 29.47 7.86 28.50
N LYS A 52 30.14 7.24 27.52
CA LYS A 52 29.51 6.85 26.23
C LYS A 52 28.39 5.81 26.43
N GLY A 53 28.56 4.86 27.36
CA GLY A 53 27.53 3.86 27.68
C GLY A 53 26.27 4.47 28.31
N ILE A 54 26.43 5.45 29.21
CA ILE A 54 25.30 6.16 29.84
C ILE A 54 24.63 7.13 28.84
N TRP A 55 25.40 7.86 28.04
CA TRP A 55 24.86 8.78 27.03
C TRP A 55 24.07 8.04 25.94
N ASN A 56 24.55 6.88 25.46
CA ASN A 56 23.81 6.07 24.50
C ASN A 56 22.54 5.45 25.12
N ASN A 57 22.56 5.02 26.38
CA ASN A 57 21.37 4.47 27.04
C ASN A 57 20.28 5.52 27.33
N TYR A 58 20.65 6.75 27.70
CA TYR A 58 19.66 7.79 28.03
C TYR A 58 18.90 8.31 26.79
N PHE A 59 19.60 8.51 25.66
CA PHE A 59 18.94 8.91 24.40
C PHE A 59 18.15 7.74 23.76
N PHE A 60 18.62 6.50 23.89
CA PHE A 60 17.91 5.32 23.41
C PHE A 60 16.60 5.05 24.17
N LEU A 61 16.56 5.28 25.49
CA LEU A 61 15.33 5.06 26.28
C LEU A 61 14.25 6.09 25.95
N VAL A 62 14.62 7.36 25.71
CA VAL A 62 13.68 8.41 25.32
C VAL A 62 13.16 8.20 23.89
N SER A 63 14.01 7.77 22.95
CA SER A 63 13.58 7.46 21.59
C SER A 63 12.66 6.23 21.54
N VAL A 64 12.99 5.16 22.28
CA VAL A 64 12.16 3.95 22.37
C VAL A 64 10.85 4.23 23.09
N SER A 65 10.85 5.03 24.16
CA SER A 65 9.61 5.42 24.85
C SER A 65 8.70 6.28 23.96
N ARG A 66 9.28 7.19 23.16
CA ARG A 66 8.51 8.01 22.21
C ARG A 66 7.94 7.14 21.09
N GLU A 67 8.75 6.28 20.49
CA GLU A 67 8.33 5.32 19.46
C GLU A 67 7.23 4.38 19.95
N ASN A 68 7.35 3.85 21.18
CA ASN A 68 6.31 3.03 21.80
C ASN A 68 5.01 3.82 22.03
N SER A 69 5.10 5.10 22.43
CA SER A 69 3.93 5.98 22.58
C SER A 69 3.26 6.33 21.25
N ASP A 70 4.05 6.47 20.17
CA ASP A 70 3.54 6.76 18.83
C ASP A 70 2.88 5.51 18.23
N LEU A 71 3.51 4.34 18.37
CA LEU A 71 2.97 3.06 17.96
C LEU A 71 1.69 2.72 18.73
N SER A 72 1.66 2.93 20.05
CA SER A 72 0.46 2.71 20.86
C SER A 72 -0.71 3.61 20.41
N ARG A 73 -0.44 4.90 20.13
CA ARG A 73 -1.47 5.81 19.60
C ARG A 73 -1.94 5.42 18.20
N ALA A 74 -1.04 4.95 17.34
CA ALA A 74 -1.41 4.46 16.00
C ALA A 74 -2.27 3.20 16.10
N LEU A 75 -1.94 2.29 17.02
CA LEU A 75 -2.70 1.08 17.29
C LEU A 75 -4.09 1.41 17.85
N GLU A 76 -4.19 2.32 18.82
CA GLU A 76 -5.47 2.78 19.35
C GLU A 76 -6.36 3.38 18.25
N LYS A 77 -5.82 4.26 17.40
CA LYS A 77 -6.56 4.81 16.25
C LYS A 77 -7.00 3.74 15.26
N ALA A 78 -6.15 2.76 14.98
CA ALA A 78 -6.49 1.64 14.10
C ALA A 78 -7.61 0.78 14.69
N LEU A 79 -7.54 0.49 15.99
CA LEU A 79 -8.58 -0.25 16.72
C LEU A 79 -9.90 0.52 16.76
N GLU A 80 -9.87 1.82 17.01
CA GLU A 80 -11.06 2.68 16.99
C GLU A 80 -11.72 2.66 15.60
N LYS A 81 -10.93 2.82 14.54
CA LYS A 81 -11.42 2.75 13.16
C LYS A 81 -12.00 1.36 12.84
N ASN A 82 -11.38 0.29 13.32
CA ASN A 82 -11.85 -1.08 13.12
C ASN A 82 -13.20 -1.30 13.83
N ARG A 83 -13.32 -0.88 15.10
CA ARG A 83 -14.60 -0.91 15.84
C ARG A 83 -15.70 -0.13 15.13
N HIS A 84 -15.39 1.06 14.63
CA HIS A 84 -16.35 1.87 13.89
C HIS A 84 -16.79 1.22 12.57
N LEU A 85 -15.87 0.56 11.85
CA LEU A 85 -16.22 -0.21 10.65
C LEU A 85 -17.12 -1.41 10.99
N ALA A 86 -16.80 -2.15 12.05
CA ALA A 86 -17.62 -3.26 12.53
C ALA A 86 -19.03 -2.81 12.91
N GLU A 87 -19.18 -1.67 13.60
CA GLU A 87 -20.49 -1.11 13.94
C GLU A 87 -21.29 -0.70 12.68
N ILE A 88 -20.62 -0.13 11.67
CA ILE A 88 -21.24 0.18 10.37
C ILE A 88 -21.71 -1.09 9.66
N GLU A 89 -20.93 -2.17 9.71
CA GLU A 89 -21.30 -3.44 9.10
C GLU A 89 -22.52 -4.07 9.79
N LEU A 90 -22.52 -4.11 11.13
CA LEU A 90 -23.67 -4.59 11.92
C LEU A 90 -24.92 -3.74 11.66
N SER A 91 -24.78 -2.41 11.63
CA SER A 91 -25.86 -1.48 11.31
C SER A 91 -26.39 -1.69 9.89
N ASN A 92 -25.51 -1.84 8.89
CA ASN A 92 -25.93 -2.14 7.51
C ASN A 92 -26.64 -3.48 7.41
N ALA A 93 -26.17 -4.52 8.10
CA ALA A 93 -26.81 -5.82 8.11
C ALA A 93 -28.23 -5.73 8.70
N ARG A 94 -28.38 -5.08 9.86
CA ARG A 94 -29.67 -4.82 10.49
C ARG A 94 -30.60 -3.99 9.60
N LEU A 95 -30.09 -2.93 8.98
CA LEU A 95 -30.87 -2.09 8.05
C LEU A 95 -31.34 -2.90 6.83
N ARG A 96 -30.49 -3.76 6.27
CA ARG A 96 -30.85 -4.62 5.15
C ARG A 96 -31.93 -5.62 5.52
N GLU A 97 -31.82 -6.25 6.68
CA GLU A 97 -32.84 -7.16 7.21
C GLU A 97 -34.19 -6.45 7.39
N LEU A 98 -34.19 -5.27 8.04
CA LEU A 98 -35.39 -4.46 8.23
C LEU A 98 -36.04 -4.06 6.90
N LEU A 99 -35.23 -3.78 5.88
CA LEU A 99 -35.68 -3.41 4.55
C LEU A 99 -35.93 -4.61 3.63
N LYS A 100 -35.76 -5.85 4.13
CA LYS A 100 -35.82 -7.10 3.34
C LYS A 100 -34.99 -7.03 2.05
N LEU A 101 -33.86 -6.32 2.10
CA LEU A 101 -32.91 -6.27 0.99
C LEU A 101 -32.22 -7.64 0.91
N GLN A 102 -32.13 -8.22 -0.30
CA GLN A 102 -31.41 -9.49 -0.50
C GLN A 102 -30.00 -9.39 0.07
N GLU A 103 -29.59 -10.41 0.83
CA GLU A 103 -28.25 -10.50 1.40
C GLU A 103 -27.17 -10.36 0.32
N THR A 104 -26.03 -9.79 0.73
CA THR A 104 -24.79 -9.84 -0.07
C THR A 104 -24.46 -11.30 -0.33
N ARG A 105 -24.63 -11.75 -1.59
CA ARG A 105 -24.34 -13.12 -1.99
C ARG A 105 -22.86 -13.41 -1.77
N ASP A 106 -22.57 -14.50 -1.07
CA ASP A 106 -21.21 -15.03 -0.99
C ASP A 106 -20.72 -15.43 -2.39
N PHE A 107 -19.60 -14.83 -2.79
CA PHE A 107 -18.96 -15.17 -4.06
C PHE A 107 -18.17 -16.46 -3.90
N LYS A 108 -18.41 -17.41 -4.80
CA LYS A 108 -17.57 -18.59 -4.99
C LYS A 108 -16.34 -18.16 -5.78
N LEU A 109 -15.22 -18.08 -5.08
CA LEU A 109 -13.94 -17.64 -5.64
C LEU A 109 -13.10 -18.86 -6.06
N LEU A 110 -12.37 -18.72 -7.16
CA LEU A 110 -11.40 -19.71 -7.62
C LEU A 110 -10.08 -19.00 -7.97
N ALA A 111 -9.00 -19.37 -7.29
CA ALA A 111 -7.67 -18.87 -7.60
C ALA A 111 -7.10 -19.56 -8.85
N ALA A 112 -6.35 -18.81 -9.64
CA ALA A 112 -5.69 -19.26 -10.86
C ALA A 112 -4.33 -18.57 -11.04
N GLU A 113 -3.40 -19.26 -11.65
CA GLU A 113 -2.08 -18.74 -12.01
C GLU A 113 -2.07 -18.25 -13.46
N VAL A 114 -1.38 -17.15 -13.72
CA VAL A 114 -1.14 -16.61 -15.05
C VAL A 114 0.03 -17.35 -15.69
N ILE A 115 -0.27 -18.18 -16.68
CA ILE A 115 0.71 -19.05 -17.36
C ILE A 115 1.19 -18.48 -18.70
N GLY A 116 0.65 -17.34 -19.11
CA GLY A 116 1.07 -16.70 -20.35
C GLY A 116 0.39 -15.37 -20.62
N LYS A 117 1.03 -14.56 -21.46
CA LYS A 117 0.46 -13.33 -22.02
C LYS A 117 0.08 -13.57 -23.48
N GLY A 118 -1.04 -12.99 -23.91
CA GLY A 118 -1.43 -13.01 -25.31
C GLY A 118 -0.46 -12.17 -26.15
N HIS A 119 0.01 -12.72 -27.26
CA HIS A 119 0.98 -12.06 -28.15
C HIS A 119 0.29 -11.28 -29.30
N SER A 120 -0.99 -10.97 -29.15
CA SER A 120 -1.74 -10.26 -30.18
C SER A 120 -1.43 -8.77 -30.13
N PRO A 121 -1.07 -8.13 -31.26
CA PRO A 121 -0.96 -6.67 -31.32
C PRO A 121 -2.32 -5.98 -31.18
N TRP A 122 -3.43 -6.71 -31.37
CA TRP A 122 -4.78 -6.13 -31.50
C TRP A 122 -5.59 -6.23 -30.22
N TYR A 123 -5.21 -7.11 -29.29
CA TYR A 123 -5.91 -7.26 -28.02
C TYR A 123 -4.96 -7.66 -26.88
N ARG A 124 -5.20 -7.07 -25.70
CA ARG A 124 -4.47 -7.33 -24.46
C ARG A 124 -5.16 -8.45 -23.70
N SER A 125 -4.46 -9.58 -23.58
CA SER A 125 -5.00 -10.76 -22.91
C SER A 125 -3.94 -11.51 -22.12
N ILE A 126 -4.40 -12.32 -21.18
CA ILE A 126 -3.59 -13.28 -20.42
C ILE A 126 -4.23 -14.67 -20.49
N ILE A 127 -3.44 -15.70 -20.21
CA ILE A 127 -3.87 -17.09 -20.18
C ILE A 127 -3.68 -17.60 -18.75
N ILE A 128 -4.69 -18.26 -18.21
CA ILE A 128 -4.69 -18.80 -16.85
C ILE A 128 -4.76 -20.33 -16.83
N ASP A 129 -4.27 -20.94 -15.75
CA ASP A 129 -4.17 -22.38 -15.53
C ASP A 129 -5.49 -23.10 -15.17
N LYS A 130 -6.63 -22.41 -15.28
CA LYS A 130 -7.98 -22.95 -15.01
C LYS A 130 -8.86 -22.92 -16.24
N GLY A 131 -9.67 -23.96 -16.41
CA GLY A 131 -10.58 -24.12 -17.55
C GLY A 131 -11.96 -24.63 -17.15
N THR A 132 -12.70 -25.17 -18.12
CA THR A 132 -14.05 -25.72 -17.89
C THR A 132 -14.06 -26.87 -16.89
N ALA A 133 -12.96 -27.64 -16.76
CA ALA A 133 -12.84 -28.68 -15.74
C ALA A 133 -12.88 -28.13 -14.31
N ASN A 134 -12.60 -26.84 -14.12
CA ASN A 134 -12.66 -26.15 -12.84
C ASN A 134 -13.95 -25.32 -12.67
N GLY A 135 -14.87 -25.39 -13.64
CA GLY A 135 -16.10 -24.59 -13.65
C GLY A 135 -15.92 -23.19 -14.24
N VAL A 136 -14.83 -22.91 -14.96
CA VAL A 136 -14.63 -21.62 -15.62
C VAL A 136 -15.44 -21.54 -16.91
N GLU A 137 -16.31 -20.54 -17.00
CA GLU A 137 -17.17 -20.27 -18.14
C GLU A 137 -16.83 -18.93 -18.80
N LYS A 138 -17.20 -18.78 -20.08
CA LYS A 138 -17.09 -17.50 -20.78
C LYS A 138 -17.95 -16.44 -20.08
N GLY A 139 -17.40 -15.25 -19.95
CA GLY A 139 -18.07 -14.10 -19.36
C GLY A 139 -17.85 -13.93 -17.85
N LEU A 140 -17.19 -14.89 -17.18
CA LEU A 140 -16.87 -14.74 -15.76
C LEU A 140 -15.85 -13.61 -15.53
N PRO A 141 -16.03 -12.79 -14.48
CA PRO A 141 -15.10 -11.72 -14.16
C PRO A 141 -13.84 -12.27 -13.46
N ILE A 142 -12.72 -11.61 -13.74
CA ILE A 142 -11.41 -11.87 -13.16
C ILE A 142 -10.99 -10.64 -12.36
N ILE A 143 -10.56 -10.88 -11.12
CA ILE A 143 -10.19 -9.84 -10.17
C ILE A 143 -8.90 -10.21 -9.45
N ILE A 144 -8.30 -9.22 -8.81
CA ILE A 144 -7.34 -9.37 -7.72
C ILE A 144 -7.83 -8.56 -6.52
N PRO A 145 -7.25 -8.71 -5.32
CA PRO A 145 -7.59 -7.85 -4.18
C PRO A 145 -7.50 -6.35 -4.48
N GLY A 146 -6.63 -5.96 -5.40
CA GLY A 146 -6.47 -4.57 -5.87
C GLY A 146 -7.54 -4.07 -6.85
N GLY A 147 -8.34 -4.93 -7.47
CA GLY A 147 -9.36 -4.47 -8.44
C GLY A 147 -9.65 -5.43 -9.57
N ILE A 148 -10.31 -4.90 -10.60
CA ILE A 148 -10.70 -5.66 -11.80
C ILE A 148 -9.49 -5.91 -12.70
N VAL A 149 -9.34 -7.17 -13.13
CA VAL A 149 -8.35 -7.57 -14.12
C VAL A 149 -8.96 -7.63 -15.52
N GLY A 150 -10.14 -8.25 -15.64
CA GLY A 150 -10.75 -8.49 -16.94
C GLY A 150 -11.85 -9.54 -16.91
N GLN A 151 -12.12 -10.15 -18.07
CA GLN A 151 -13.20 -11.11 -18.25
C GLN A 151 -12.76 -12.32 -19.09
N VAL A 152 -13.27 -13.51 -18.76
CA VAL A 152 -13.05 -14.71 -19.57
C VAL A 152 -13.70 -14.55 -20.94
N VAL A 153 -12.91 -14.63 -22.01
CA VAL A 153 -13.42 -14.55 -23.39
C VAL A 153 -13.44 -15.90 -24.09
N GLU A 154 -12.51 -16.79 -23.73
CA GLU A 154 -12.44 -18.16 -24.26
C GLU A 154 -12.01 -19.10 -23.13
N THR A 155 -12.51 -20.33 -23.16
CA THR A 155 -12.17 -21.37 -22.18
C THR A 155 -11.98 -22.70 -22.89
N THR A 156 -11.00 -23.47 -22.44
CA THR A 156 -10.73 -24.85 -22.83
C THR A 156 -10.86 -25.75 -21.59
N ARG A 157 -10.63 -27.06 -21.74
CA ARG A 157 -10.72 -27.98 -20.60
C ARG A 157 -9.78 -27.61 -19.44
N ARG A 158 -8.57 -27.12 -19.73
CA ARG A 158 -7.54 -26.85 -18.71
C ARG A 158 -7.15 -25.38 -18.56
N TYR A 159 -7.38 -24.56 -19.58
CA TYR A 159 -6.90 -23.18 -19.61
C TYR A 159 -7.97 -22.23 -20.11
N SER A 160 -7.89 -20.97 -19.70
CA SER A 160 -8.81 -19.93 -20.16
C SER A 160 -8.04 -18.69 -20.59
N LYS A 161 -8.57 -18.00 -21.60
CA LYS A 161 -8.06 -16.72 -22.09
C LYS A 161 -8.91 -15.60 -21.50
N ILE A 162 -8.24 -14.63 -20.90
CA ILE A 162 -8.83 -13.48 -20.25
C ILE A 162 -8.54 -12.24 -21.08
N LEU A 163 -9.58 -11.49 -21.44
CA LEU A 163 -9.43 -10.15 -22.02
C LEU A 163 -9.24 -9.16 -20.87
N LEU A 164 -8.16 -8.38 -20.92
CA LEU A 164 -7.85 -7.42 -19.87
C LEU A 164 -8.74 -6.18 -19.98
N ILE A 165 -9.05 -5.55 -18.84
CA ILE A 165 -9.78 -4.27 -18.81
C ILE A 165 -9.04 -3.13 -19.52
N THR A 166 -7.71 -3.24 -19.66
CA THR A 166 -6.87 -2.29 -20.41
C THR A 166 -6.99 -2.42 -21.92
N ASP A 167 -7.73 -3.41 -22.42
CA ASP A 167 -8.02 -3.54 -23.83
C ASP A 167 -9.11 -2.56 -24.30
N GLN A 168 -9.00 -2.06 -25.53
CA GLN A 168 -10.00 -1.18 -26.14
C GLN A 168 -11.34 -1.89 -26.39
N ASN A 169 -11.34 -3.22 -26.53
CA ASN A 169 -12.56 -4.00 -26.69
C ASN A 169 -13.16 -4.41 -25.34
N SER A 170 -12.55 -4.02 -24.22
CA SER A 170 -13.12 -4.22 -22.89
C SER A 170 -13.89 -2.98 -22.46
N ALA A 171 -15.11 -3.20 -21.97
CA ALA A 171 -15.98 -2.17 -21.43
C ALA A 171 -16.48 -2.59 -20.04
N VAL A 172 -16.40 -1.70 -19.06
CA VAL A 172 -16.88 -1.94 -17.69
C VAL A 172 -17.81 -0.80 -17.25
N ASP A 173 -19.02 -1.14 -16.83
CA ASP A 173 -19.97 -0.15 -16.31
C ASP A 173 -19.52 0.33 -14.93
N ALA A 174 -19.17 1.60 -14.82
CA ALA A 174 -18.46 2.16 -13.67
C ALA A 174 -19.13 3.41 -13.11
N ILE A 175 -18.82 3.70 -11.85
CA ILE A 175 -19.27 4.90 -11.14
C ILE A 175 -18.11 5.56 -10.40
N VAL A 176 -18.15 6.88 -10.29
CA VAL A 176 -17.32 7.61 -9.32
C VAL A 176 -17.81 7.28 -7.92
N GLN A 177 -16.91 6.88 -7.03
CA GLN A 177 -17.27 6.48 -5.67
C GLN A 177 -17.88 7.63 -4.86
N ARG A 178 -17.38 8.85 -5.04
CA ARG A 178 -17.85 10.06 -4.34
C ARG A 178 -19.21 10.54 -4.84
N THR A 179 -19.33 10.83 -6.14
CA THR A 179 -20.52 11.48 -6.70
C THR A 179 -21.53 10.53 -7.32
N ARG A 180 -21.16 9.26 -7.48
CA ARG A 180 -21.98 8.26 -8.18
C ARG A 180 -22.26 8.59 -9.65
N ALA A 181 -21.50 9.53 -10.21
CA ALA A 181 -21.48 9.80 -11.64
C ALA A 181 -21.15 8.52 -12.39
N ARG A 182 -22.00 8.16 -13.37
CA ARG A 182 -21.91 6.91 -14.11
C ARG A 182 -21.28 7.12 -15.48
N GLY A 183 -20.58 6.10 -15.95
CA GLY A 183 -20.07 6.01 -17.30
C GLY A 183 -19.58 4.59 -17.61
N ILE A 184 -18.80 4.46 -18.68
CA ILE A 184 -18.18 3.20 -19.08
C ILE A 184 -16.67 3.40 -19.11
N ILE A 185 -15.94 2.50 -18.44
CA ILE A 185 -14.48 2.44 -18.54
C ILE A 185 -14.10 1.61 -19.76
N GLU A 186 -13.25 2.17 -20.61
CA GLU A 186 -12.62 1.49 -21.74
C GLU A 186 -11.10 1.66 -21.68
N GLY A 187 -10.37 0.64 -22.11
CA GLY A 187 -8.90 0.67 -22.21
C GLY A 187 -8.40 1.61 -23.30
N GLU A 188 -7.27 2.27 -23.05
CA GLU A 188 -6.55 3.06 -24.06
C GLU A 188 -5.25 2.38 -24.52
N PRO A 189 -4.84 2.59 -25.80
CA PRO A 189 -3.55 2.08 -26.30
C PRO A 189 -2.33 2.49 -25.45
N GLY A 190 -2.39 3.64 -24.77
CA GLY A 190 -1.31 4.17 -23.95
C GLY A 190 -1.13 3.54 -22.57
N GLY A 191 -2.01 2.61 -22.15
CA GLY A 191 -1.92 1.99 -20.81
C GLY A 191 -2.72 2.72 -19.71
N GLY A 192 -3.68 3.56 -20.10
CA GLY A 192 -4.67 4.17 -19.22
C GLY A 192 -6.10 3.72 -19.56
N PHE A 193 -7.07 4.42 -18.97
CA PHE A 193 -8.48 4.23 -19.23
C PHE A 193 -9.15 5.56 -19.61
N VAL A 194 -10.17 5.47 -20.46
CA VAL A 194 -11.14 6.55 -20.66
C VAL A 194 -12.44 6.19 -19.98
N PHE A 195 -12.98 7.13 -19.22
CA PHE A 195 -14.30 7.01 -18.61
C PHE A 195 -15.33 7.76 -19.46
N LYS A 196 -15.93 7.02 -20.41
CA LYS A 196 -16.87 7.51 -21.41
C LYS A 196 -18.28 7.68 -20.84
N TYR A 197 -19.09 8.47 -21.55
CA TYR A 197 -20.52 8.67 -21.29
C TYR A 197 -20.86 9.31 -19.94
N VAL A 198 -19.90 9.96 -19.29
CA VAL A 198 -20.16 10.75 -18.10
C VAL A 198 -20.82 12.07 -18.49
N LEU A 199 -21.99 12.38 -17.93
CA LEU A 199 -22.68 13.64 -18.21
C LEU A 199 -21.88 14.85 -17.70
N ARG A 200 -21.86 15.95 -18.46
CA ARG A 200 -21.13 17.19 -18.12
C ARG A 200 -21.53 17.85 -16.80
N LYS A 201 -22.79 17.63 -16.39
CA LYS A 201 -23.36 18.14 -15.13
C LYS A 201 -22.79 17.45 -13.90
N GLU A 202 -22.20 16.26 -14.07
CA GLU A 202 -21.64 15.50 -12.96
C GLU A 202 -20.35 16.15 -12.48
N ASP A 203 -20.21 16.27 -11.15
CA ASP A 203 -19.01 16.80 -10.51
C ASP A 203 -17.95 15.70 -10.39
N ILE A 204 -16.96 15.71 -11.28
CA ILE A 204 -15.79 14.82 -11.25
C ILE A 204 -14.52 15.64 -11.11
N LYS A 205 -13.61 15.18 -10.26
CA LYS A 205 -12.34 15.84 -9.96
C LYS A 205 -11.19 14.84 -10.08
N ALA A 206 -10.00 15.36 -10.40
CA ALA A 206 -8.78 14.56 -10.31
C ALA A 206 -8.60 14.02 -8.88
N GLY A 207 -8.17 12.76 -8.78
CA GLY A 207 -8.08 12.02 -7.51
C GLY A 207 -9.36 11.29 -7.12
N ASP A 208 -10.50 11.50 -7.78
CA ASP A 208 -11.71 10.72 -7.53
C ASP A 208 -11.49 9.24 -7.87
N THR A 209 -11.94 8.33 -7.00
CA THR A 209 -11.87 6.88 -7.22
C THR A 209 -13.02 6.40 -8.13
N VAL A 210 -12.69 5.57 -9.10
CA VAL A 210 -13.63 4.92 -10.00
C VAL A 210 -13.75 3.44 -9.65
N VAL A 211 -14.98 2.96 -9.50
CA VAL A 211 -15.31 1.58 -9.13
C VAL A 211 -16.39 1.01 -10.05
N SER A 212 -16.49 -0.31 -10.13
CA SER A 212 -17.58 -0.98 -10.85
C SER A 212 -18.95 -0.63 -10.29
N SER A 213 -19.92 -0.43 -11.18
CA SER A 213 -21.29 -0.08 -10.83
C SER A 213 -22.12 -1.28 -10.35
N GLY A 214 -21.77 -2.47 -10.85
CA GLY A 214 -22.52 -3.72 -10.69
C GLY A 214 -23.83 -3.81 -11.47
N MET A 215 -24.11 -2.89 -12.40
CA MET A 215 -25.36 -2.87 -13.16
C MET A 215 -25.33 -3.70 -14.45
N ASP A 216 -24.14 -4.00 -14.98
CA ASP A 216 -23.96 -4.88 -16.16
C ASP A 216 -24.13 -6.38 -15.82
N GLY A 217 -24.09 -6.74 -14.53
CA GLY A 217 -24.19 -8.13 -14.07
C GLY A 217 -22.93 -8.96 -14.32
N VAL A 218 -21.84 -8.35 -14.79
CA VAL A 218 -20.55 -9.01 -14.99
C VAL A 218 -19.72 -8.87 -13.73
N TYR A 219 -19.51 -7.64 -13.28
CA TYR A 219 -18.70 -7.35 -12.10
C TYR A 219 -19.59 -7.06 -10.90
N PRO A 220 -19.28 -7.57 -9.70
CA PRO A 220 -19.87 -7.07 -8.47
C PRO A 220 -19.71 -5.55 -8.35
N LYS A 221 -20.65 -4.89 -7.66
CA LYS A 221 -20.56 -3.45 -7.39
C LYS A 221 -19.40 -3.15 -6.43
N GLY A 222 -18.64 -2.10 -6.74
CA GLY A 222 -17.64 -1.53 -5.82
C GLY A 222 -16.22 -2.06 -5.96
N LEU A 223 -15.92 -2.83 -7.01
CA LEU A 223 -14.55 -3.24 -7.30
C LEU A 223 -13.75 -2.06 -7.87
N SER A 224 -12.54 -1.86 -7.35
CA SER A 224 -11.65 -0.79 -7.78
C SER A 224 -11.21 -0.96 -9.24
N ILE A 225 -11.14 0.17 -9.95
CA ILE A 225 -10.63 0.24 -11.32
C ILE A 225 -9.40 1.17 -11.36
N GLY A 226 -9.55 2.38 -10.79
CA GLY A 226 -8.54 3.41 -10.92
C GLY A 226 -8.92 4.73 -10.26
N TRP A 227 -8.11 5.76 -10.49
CA TRP A 227 -8.39 7.13 -10.07
C TRP A 227 -8.39 8.09 -11.26
N VAL A 228 -9.24 9.11 -11.20
CA VAL A 228 -9.32 10.15 -12.22
C VAL A 228 -8.01 10.92 -12.25
N SER A 229 -7.35 10.96 -13.40
CA SER A 229 -6.14 11.75 -13.64
C SER A 229 -6.44 13.10 -14.26
N GLY A 230 -7.51 13.20 -15.07
CA GLY A 230 -7.87 14.43 -15.75
C GLY A 230 -9.34 14.46 -16.17
N VAL A 231 -9.89 15.66 -16.28
CA VAL A 231 -11.26 15.90 -16.73
C VAL A 231 -11.22 17.02 -17.77
N ILE A 232 -11.68 16.72 -18.97
CA ILE A 232 -11.82 17.66 -20.08
C ILE A 232 -13.32 17.81 -20.35
N LYS A 233 -13.81 19.05 -20.38
CA LYS A 233 -15.19 19.37 -20.74
C LYS A 233 -15.19 20.02 -22.12
N PRO A 234 -15.45 19.27 -23.20
CA PRO A 234 -15.51 19.84 -24.55
C PRO A 234 -16.54 20.97 -24.64
N ILE A 235 -16.35 21.90 -25.57
CA ILE A 235 -17.23 23.07 -25.72
C ILE A 235 -18.66 22.61 -26.06
N SER A 236 -18.79 21.65 -26.97
CA SER A 236 -20.05 21.04 -27.40
C SER A 236 -20.25 19.64 -26.81
N GLY A 237 -21.49 19.13 -26.86
CA GLY A 237 -21.85 17.80 -26.38
C GLY A 237 -22.36 17.76 -24.93
N ILE A 238 -22.97 16.64 -24.56
CA ILE A 238 -23.57 16.40 -23.23
C ILE A 238 -22.67 15.58 -22.30
N PHE A 239 -21.58 15.02 -22.82
CA PHE A 239 -20.62 14.21 -22.08
C PHE A 239 -19.30 14.96 -21.86
N GLN A 240 -18.60 14.59 -20.78
CA GLN A 240 -17.23 15.03 -20.49
C GLN A 240 -16.26 13.87 -20.73
N GLU A 241 -15.03 14.20 -21.11
CA GLU A 241 -13.95 13.24 -21.29
C GLU A 241 -13.16 13.16 -20.00
N VAL A 242 -13.00 11.95 -19.47
CA VAL A 242 -12.37 11.73 -18.18
C VAL A 242 -11.30 10.66 -18.34
N SER A 243 -10.06 11.01 -18.06
CA SER A 243 -8.92 10.09 -18.06
C SER A 243 -8.78 9.46 -16.69
N VAL A 244 -8.54 8.16 -16.66
CA VAL A 244 -8.42 7.38 -15.42
C VAL A 244 -7.13 6.56 -15.50
N LEU A 245 -6.36 6.59 -14.41
CA LEU A 245 -5.16 5.77 -14.26
C LEU A 245 -5.51 4.44 -13.58
N PRO A 246 -4.97 3.32 -14.07
CA PRO A 246 -5.21 2.02 -13.47
C PRO A 246 -4.61 1.93 -12.08
N LEU A 247 -5.35 1.29 -11.16
CA LEU A 247 -4.83 0.95 -9.83
C LEU A 247 -4.04 -0.36 -9.84
N VAL A 248 -4.33 -1.24 -10.79
CA VAL A 248 -3.66 -2.53 -10.97
C VAL A 248 -2.52 -2.39 -11.96
N ASP A 249 -1.34 -2.92 -11.63
CA ASP A 249 -0.26 -3.10 -12.60
C ASP A 249 -0.46 -4.42 -13.36
N PHE A 250 -0.87 -4.31 -14.62
CA PHE A 250 -1.17 -5.45 -15.48
C PHE A 250 0.09 -6.16 -16.00
N ASN A 251 1.28 -5.59 -15.81
CA ASN A 251 2.52 -6.18 -16.29
C ASN A 251 3.07 -7.25 -15.35
N THR A 252 2.71 -7.20 -14.07
CA THR A 252 3.25 -8.04 -12.99
C THR A 252 2.22 -9.02 -12.42
N LEU A 253 1.16 -9.31 -13.18
CA LEU A 253 0.13 -10.28 -12.77
C LEU A 253 0.68 -11.71 -12.76
N GLU A 254 0.74 -12.32 -11.58
CA GLU A 254 1.14 -13.71 -11.35
C GLU A 254 -0.07 -14.59 -10.99
N GLU A 255 -0.90 -14.16 -10.03
CA GLU A 255 -2.13 -14.83 -9.67
C GLU A 255 -3.38 -13.95 -9.83
N VAL A 256 -4.49 -14.60 -10.13
CA VAL A 256 -5.81 -13.96 -10.25
C VAL A 256 -6.90 -14.79 -9.60
N ILE A 257 -8.04 -14.15 -9.35
CA ILE A 257 -9.22 -14.76 -8.75
C ILE A 257 -10.39 -14.65 -9.72
N ILE A 258 -11.06 -15.77 -9.94
CA ILE A 258 -12.25 -15.91 -10.77
C ILE A 258 -13.47 -15.91 -9.86
N ILE A 259 -14.49 -15.12 -10.19
CA ILE A 259 -15.79 -15.21 -9.51
C ILE A 259 -16.67 -16.16 -10.29
N LEU A 260 -16.98 -17.33 -9.73
CA LEU A 260 -17.73 -18.40 -10.41
C LEU A 260 -19.25 -18.16 -10.43
N ASN A 261 -19.77 -17.29 -9.56
CA ASN A 261 -21.19 -16.97 -9.43
C ASN A 261 -21.43 -15.45 -9.43
N PRO A 262 -21.06 -14.72 -10.50
CA PRO A 262 -21.29 -13.29 -10.58
C PRO A 262 -22.79 -12.97 -10.48
N PRO A 263 -23.16 -11.75 -10.06
CA PRO A 263 -24.55 -11.35 -9.90
C PRO A 263 -25.28 -11.38 -11.26
N LYS A 264 -26.01 -12.47 -11.54
CA LYS A 264 -26.82 -12.58 -12.76
C LYS A 264 -27.98 -11.59 -12.70
N ARG A 265 -28.11 -10.77 -13.75
CA ARG A 265 -29.30 -9.96 -14.00
C ARG A 265 -30.42 -10.90 -14.46
N GLU A 266 -31.44 -11.11 -13.62
CA GLU A 266 -32.69 -11.68 -14.10
C GLU A 266 -33.36 -10.62 -14.98
N PHE A 267 -33.25 -10.78 -16.30
CA PHE A 267 -34.12 -10.06 -17.21
C PHE A 267 -35.54 -10.59 -16.98
N VAL A 268 -36.33 -9.86 -16.18
CA VAL A 268 -37.78 -10.01 -16.23
C VAL A 268 -38.20 -9.57 -17.62
N SER A 269 -38.30 -10.54 -18.53
CA SER A 269 -38.98 -10.40 -19.81
C SER A 269 -40.41 -9.95 -19.49
N ARG A 270 -40.65 -8.63 -19.54
CA ARG A 270 -42.00 -8.12 -19.68
C ARG A 270 -42.40 -8.40 -21.13
N ARG A 271 -43.19 -9.46 -21.31
CA ARG A 271 -44.05 -9.63 -22.49
C ARG A 271 -45.13 -8.55 -22.50
#